data_AF-A0A0R2LSX2-F1
#
_entry.id   AF-A0A0R2LSX2-F1
#
_cell.length_a   1.000
_cell.length_b   1.000
_cell.length_c   1.000
_cell.angle_alpha   90.00
_cell.angle_beta   90.00
_cell.angle_gamma   90.00
#
_symmetry.space_group_name_H-M   'P 1'
#
loop_
_entity.id
_entity.type
_entity.pdbx_description
1 polymer ?
#
loop_
_entity_poly.entity_id
_entity_poly.type
_entity_poly.pdbx_seq_one_letter_code
_entity_poly.pdbx_strand_id
1 'polypeptide(L)'
;MKKTLLAMASVLVLLPVVGTSTMVQAASWHKGSPKIARGMWTDKAKYPKGTMYDYIHISKTRFVMSDNDPLLTHLRYKKVGKRTYKFRGYEPEARKYESTPKIHFTKHNLKMHQYGHYLHLTK
;
A
#
# COMPACT_ATOMS: atom_id res chain seq x y z
N MET A 1 -3.88 -53.26 -63.53
CA MET A 1 -2.87 -52.18 -63.40
C MET A 1 -3.17 -51.40 -62.13
N LYS A 2 -2.16 -51.23 -61.27
CA LYS A 2 -2.23 -50.68 -59.91
C LYS A 2 -2.42 -49.16 -59.94
N LYS A 3 -3.31 -48.61 -59.10
CA LYS A 3 -3.27 -47.19 -58.67
C LYS A 3 -3.75 -47.08 -57.22
N THR A 4 -2.80 -47.20 -56.30
CA THR A 4 -2.88 -46.75 -54.91
C THR A 4 -2.90 -45.23 -54.88
N LEU A 5 -3.87 -44.62 -54.21
CA LEU A 5 -3.83 -43.21 -53.84
C LEU A 5 -3.74 -43.11 -52.32
N LEU A 6 -2.69 -42.42 -51.90
CA LEU A 6 -2.24 -42.25 -50.53
C LEU A 6 -3.24 -41.46 -49.69
N ALA A 7 -3.45 -41.95 -48.47
CA ALA A 7 -4.04 -41.21 -47.37
C ALA A 7 -3.12 -40.07 -46.93
N MET A 8 -3.69 -38.87 -46.74
CA MET A 8 -3.10 -37.83 -45.91
C MET A 8 -4.14 -37.37 -44.89
N ALA A 9 -4.10 -37.99 -43.71
CA ALA A 9 -4.85 -37.52 -42.55
C ALA A 9 -4.00 -36.48 -41.82
N SER A 10 -4.35 -35.21 -41.99
CA SER A 10 -3.76 -34.08 -41.26
C SER A 10 -4.29 -34.11 -39.82
N VAL A 11 -3.52 -34.65 -38.88
CA VAL A 11 -3.86 -34.58 -37.45
C VAL A 11 -3.58 -33.15 -36.96
N LEU A 12 -4.64 -32.36 -36.80
CA LEU A 12 -4.57 -31.07 -36.13
C LEU A 12 -4.42 -31.32 -34.62
N VAL A 13 -3.20 -31.19 -34.10
CA VAL A 13 -2.97 -31.20 -32.65
C VAL A 13 -3.39 -29.83 -32.09
N LEU A 14 -4.62 -29.76 -31.58
CA LEU A 14 -5.09 -28.64 -30.77
C LEU A 14 -4.41 -28.73 -29.40
N LEU A 15 -3.27 -28.04 -29.25
CA LEU A 15 -2.67 -27.76 -27.96
C LEU A 15 -3.62 -26.85 -27.16
N PRO A 16 -4.12 -27.26 -25.98
CA PRO A 16 -4.80 -26.31 -25.11
C PRO A 16 -3.74 -25.32 -24.63
N VAL A 17 -3.79 -24.10 -25.15
CA VAL A 17 -3.14 -22.94 -24.52
C VAL A 17 -3.86 -22.75 -23.19
N VAL A 18 -3.38 -23.44 -22.15
CA VAL A 18 -3.78 -23.18 -20.77
C VAL A 18 -3.13 -21.85 -20.40
N GLY A 19 -3.73 -20.76 -20.88
CA GLY A 19 -3.39 -19.42 -20.45
C GLY A 19 -3.65 -19.38 -18.95
N THR A 20 -2.58 -19.39 -18.17
CA THR A 20 -2.65 -19.08 -16.74
C THR A 20 -3.10 -17.64 -16.63
N SER A 21 -4.41 -17.45 -16.56
CA SER A 21 -5.03 -16.19 -16.18
C SER A 21 -4.57 -15.91 -14.75
N THR A 22 -3.48 -15.16 -14.63
CA THR A 22 -3.07 -14.59 -13.36
C THR A 22 -4.19 -13.67 -12.93
N MET A 23 -5.09 -14.17 -12.08
CA MET A 23 -6.08 -13.34 -11.41
C MET A 23 -5.29 -12.31 -10.62
N VAL A 24 -5.19 -11.10 -11.16
CA VAL A 24 -4.63 -9.95 -10.45
C VAL A 24 -5.50 -9.77 -9.22
N GLN A 25 -5.02 -10.27 -8.08
CA GLN A 25 -5.70 -10.12 -6.81
C GLN A 25 -5.71 -8.63 -6.50
N ALA A 26 -6.82 -7.96 -6.84
CA ALA A 26 -6.95 -6.52 -6.70
C ALA A 26 -6.65 -6.14 -5.25
N ALA A 27 -5.53 -5.47 -5.02
CA ALA A 27 -5.07 -5.18 -3.68
C ALA A 27 -6.09 -4.25 -2.98
N SER A 28 -6.78 -4.82 -1.99
CA SER A 28 -7.98 -4.26 -1.39
C SER A 28 -7.66 -3.35 -0.20
N TRP A 29 -8.60 -2.45 0.09
CA TRP A 29 -8.53 -1.57 1.25
C TRP A 29 -9.17 -2.26 2.45
N HIS A 30 -8.38 -2.53 3.48
CA HIS A 30 -8.82 -3.14 4.73
C HIS A 30 -9.22 -2.06 5.73
N LYS A 31 -10.26 -2.31 6.53
CA LYS A 31 -10.71 -1.38 7.58
C LYS A 31 -9.65 -1.23 8.68
N GLY A 32 -9.36 0.00 9.05
CA GLY A 32 -8.48 0.42 10.14
C GLY A 32 -7.01 0.57 9.75
N SER A 33 -6.12 0.20 10.67
CA SER A 33 -4.66 0.17 10.47
C SER A 33 -4.06 -1.20 10.84
N PRO A 34 -2.93 -1.59 10.21
CA PRO A 34 -2.20 -2.78 10.60
C PRO A 34 -1.53 -2.56 11.97
N LYS A 35 -1.45 -3.61 12.80
CA LYS A 35 -0.91 -3.51 14.17
C LYS A 35 0.50 -2.91 14.23
N ILE A 36 1.36 -3.25 13.25
CA ILE A 36 2.74 -2.74 13.16
C ILE A 36 2.82 -1.21 13.05
N ALA A 37 1.81 -0.57 12.48
CA ALA A 37 1.81 0.87 12.29
C ALA A 37 1.37 1.65 13.53
N ARG A 38 0.74 0.99 14.51
CA ARG A 38 0.04 1.69 15.60
C ARG A 38 1.00 2.23 16.66
N GLY A 39 0.67 3.42 17.15
CA GLY A 39 1.40 4.13 18.19
C GLY A 39 1.84 5.52 17.75
N MET A 40 2.62 6.15 18.62
CA MET A 40 3.30 7.41 18.34
C MET A 40 4.65 7.12 17.69
N TRP A 41 4.93 7.83 16.60
CA TRP A 41 6.22 7.84 15.92
C TRP A 41 6.77 9.24 16.01
N THR A 42 8.01 9.40 16.46
CA THR A 42 8.62 10.70 16.64
C THR A 42 10.08 10.68 16.19
N ASP A 43 10.55 11.84 15.77
CA ASP A 43 11.97 12.15 15.71
C ASP A 43 12.58 11.91 17.12
N LYS A 44 13.61 11.06 17.21
CA LYS A 44 14.37 10.82 18.46
C LYS A 44 15.51 11.83 18.68
N ALA A 45 15.91 12.52 17.62
CA ALA A 45 17.03 13.44 17.58
C ALA A 45 16.94 14.29 16.31
N LYS A 46 16.56 15.58 16.40
CA LYS A 46 17.33 16.73 15.89
C LYS A 46 16.58 18.06 15.78
N TYR A 47 15.25 18.11 15.88
CA TYR A 47 14.53 19.39 15.70
C TYR A 47 13.93 19.93 17.00
N PRO A 48 13.83 21.27 17.17
CA PRO A 48 13.07 21.86 18.26
C PRO A 48 11.64 21.30 18.21
N LYS A 49 11.12 20.80 19.34
CA LYS A 49 9.71 20.39 19.41
C LYS A 49 8.83 21.59 19.04
N GLY A 50 7.86 21.38 18.17
CA GLY A 50 7.01 22.40 17.53
C GLY A 50 7.21 22.55 16.02
N THR A 51 8.02 21.72 15.35
CA THR A 51 8.20 21.79 13.88
C THR A 51 7.18 20.92 13.11
N MET A 52 6.97 21.23 11.83
CA MET A 52 6.17 20.36 10.96
C MET A 52 6.74 18.96 10.97
N TYR A 53 5.86 17.96 11.12
CA TYR A 53 6.19 16.54 11.06
C TYR A 53 6.93 15.93 12.27
N ASP A 54 6.95 16.60 13.42
CA ASP A 54 7.55 16.13 14.66
C ASP A 54 7.07 14.75 15.13
N TYR A 55 5.79 14.46 14.90
CA TYR A 55 5.22 13.19 15.24
C TYR A 55 4.12 12.75 14.29
N ILE A 56 3.93 11.44 14.24
CA ILE A 56 2.78 10.80 13.62
C ILE A 56 2.14 9.87 14.63
N HIS A 57 0.86 10.07 14.88
CA HIS A 57 0.07 9.17 15.70
C HIS A 57 -0.85 8.33 14.81
N ILE A 58 -0.71 7.01 14.89
CA ILE A 58 -1.55 6.06 14.15
C ILE A 58 -2.32 5.19 15.15
N SER A 59 -3.63 5.29 15.15
CA SER A 59 -4.53 4.41 15.92
C SER A 59 -5.18 3.38 14.99
N LYS A 60 -6.15 2.60 15.50
CA LYS A 60 -6.96 1.71 14.65
C LYS A 60 -7.76 2.49 13.61
N THR A 61 -8.19 3.71 13.91
CA THR A 61 -9.18 4.46 13.12
C THR A 61 -8.72 5.86 12.72
N ARG A 62 -7.54 6.29 13.18
CA ARG A 62 -6.98 7.63 12.92
C ARG A 62 -5.53 7.57 12.48
N PHE A 63 -5.14 8.49 11.60
CA PHE A 63 -3.76 8.84 11.27
C PHE A 63 -3.66 10.35 11.41
N VAL A 64 -2.69 10.84 12.19
CA VAL A 64 -2.58 12.26 12.55
C VAL A 64 -1.10 12.67 12.50
N MET A 65 -0.80 13.79 11.85
CA MET A 65 0.51 14.45 11.89
C MET A 65 0.49 15.62 12.90
N SER A 66 1.65 16.13 13.30
CA SER A 66 1.78 17.13 14.39
C SER A 66 1.07 18.46 14.13
N ASP A 67 1.00 18.86 12.88
CA ASP A 67 0.25 20.02 12.36
C ASP A 67 -1.25 19.74 12.17
N ASN A 68 -1.71 18.53 12.53
CA ASN A 68 -3.03 17.99 12.20
C ASN A 68 -3.29 17.86 10.68
N ASP A 69 -2.27 17.93 9.82
CA ASP A 69 -2.43 17.78 8.37
C ASP A 69 -1.54 16.64 7.80
N PRO A 70 -2.10 15.48 7.41
CA PRO A 70 -3.52 15.15 7.43
C PRO A 70 -3.99 14.53 8.76
N LEU A 71 -5.22 14.86 9.17
CA LEU A 71 -6.07 14.20 10.16
C LEU A 71 -7.04 13.24 9.45
N LEU A 72 -6.58 12.01 9.21
CA LEU A 72 -7.41 11.00 8.56
C LEU A 72 -8.26 10.23 9.56
N THR A 73 -9.59 10.34 9.43
CA THR A 73 -10.59 9.52 10.12
C THR A 73 -11.10 8.36 9.25
N HIS A 74 -11.91 7.46 9.80
CA HIS A 74 -12.48 6.31 9.05
C HIS A 74 -11.42 5.47 8.33
N LEU A 75 -10.26 5.32 8.99
CA LEU A 75 -9.04 4.83 8.37
C LEU A 75 -9.24 3.48 7.69
N ARG A 76 -8.66 3.34 6.50
CA ARG A 76 -8.44 2.09 5.79
C ARG A 76 -6.98 2.01 5.39
N TYR A 77 -6.48 0.81 5.19
CA TYR A 77 -5.12 0.60 4.73
C TYR A 77 -5.04 -0.39 3.57
N LYS A 78 -4.02 -0.23 2.74
CA LYS A 78 -3.66 -1.14 1.65
C LYS A 78 -2.21 -1.54 1.82
N LYS A 79 -1.92 -2.84 1.84
CA LYS A 79 -0.54 -3.35 1.80
C LYS A 79 -0.05 -3.25 0.36
N VAL A 80 1.07 -2.55 0.16
CA VAL A 80 1.66 -2.31 -1.18
C VAL A 80 3.07 -2.89 -1.31
N GLY A 81 3.57 -3.53 -0.25
CA GLY A 81 4.87 -4.20 -0.22
C GLY A 81 5.16 -4.84 1.14
N LYS A 82 6.35 -5.40 1.29
CA LYS A 82 6.81 -5.98 2.56
C LYS A 82 6.92 -4.88 3.63
N ARG A 83 5.99 -4.91 4.59
CA ARG A 83 5.83 -3.89 5.65
C ARG A 83 5.63 -2.47 5.12
N THR A 84 5.15 -2.33 3.89
CA THR A 84 4.87 -1.04 3.26
C THR A 84 3.37 -0.92 3.00
N TYR A 85 2.79 0.18 3.46
CA TYR A 85 1.35 0.41 3.44
C TYR A 85 1.03 1.80 2.89
N LYS A 86 -0.16 1.95 2.32
CA LYS A 86 -0.83 3.24 2.15
C LYS A 86 -2.03 3.28 3.09
N PHE A 87 -2.32 4.45 3.65
CA PHE A 87 -3.54 4.72 4.37
C PHE A 87 -4.47 5.57 3.53
N ARG A 88 -5.77 5.42 3.77
CA ARG A 88 -6.83 6.28 3.23
C ARG A 88 -7.81 6.57 4.35
N GLY A 89 -8.27 7.81 4.45
CA GLY A 89 -9.29 8.20 5.42
C GLY A 89 -10.00 9.47 4.99
N TYR A 90 -11.04 9.83 5.73
CA TYR A 90 -11.75 11.08 5.55
C TYR A 90 -11.05 12.17 6.34
N GLU A 91 -10.67 13.26 5.67
CA GLU A 91 -10.12 14.46 6.26
C GLU A 91 -11.27 15.47 6.52
N PRO A 92 -11.67 15.72 7.79
CA PRO A 92 -12.76 16.63 8.11
C PRO A 92 -12.55 18.07 7.61
N GLU A 93 -11.32 18.60 7.64
CA GLU A 93 -11.06 19.99 7.26
C GLU A 93 -11.23 20.19 5.75
N ALA A 94 -10.59 19.34 4.94
CA ALA A 94 -10.72 19.36 3.48
C ALA A 94 -12.02 18.71 2.98
N ARG A 95 -12.85 18.15 3.87
CA ARG A 95 -14.12 17.46 3.59
C ARG A 95 -14.04 16.38 2.51
N LYS A 96 -12.90 15.70 2.37
CA LYS A 96 -12.67 14.72 1.31
C LYS A 96 -11.89 13.50 1.81
N TYR A 97 -11.91 12.43 1.02
CA TYR A 97 -11.05 11.29 1.30
C TYR A 97 -9.65 11.52 0.75
N GLU A 98 -8.66 11.37 1.61
CA GLU A 98 -7.25 11.51 1.26
C GLU A 98 -6.50 10.20 1.44
N SER A 99 -5.33 10.11 0.81
CA SER A 99 -4.46 8.95 0.93
C SER A 99 -3.03 9.37 1.19
N THR A 100 -2.38 8.67 2.12
CA THR A 100 -0.97 8.92 2.44
C THR A 100 -0.07 8.48 1.26
N PRO A 101 1.18 8.96 1.23
CA PRO A 101 2.24 8.29 0.49
C PRO A 101 2.45 6.85 1.00
N LYS A 102 3.37 6.13 0.35
CA LYS A 102 3.81 4.82 0.83
C LYS A 102 4.61 5.01 2.12
N ILE A 103 4.23 4.27 3.15
CA ILE A 103 4.91 4.30 4.45
C ILE A 103 5.48 2.93 4.73
N HIS A 104 6.79 2.88 4.96
CA HIS A 104 7.50 1.67 5.35
C HIS A 104 7.67 1.59 6.86
N PHE A 105 7.34 0.43 7.43
CA PHE A 105 7.43 0.20 8.87
C PHE A 105 8.43 -0.91 9.21
N THR A 106 9.19 -0.68 10.26
CA THR A 106 9.92 -1.70 10.99
C THR A 106 9.43 -1.74 12.44
N LYS A 107 10.02 -2.58 13.29
CA LYS A 107 9.67 -2.62 14.72
C LYS A 107 9.87 -1.26 15.42
N HIS A 108 10.84 -0.48 14.96
CA HIS A 108 11.29 0.76 15.62
C HIS A 108 11.32 1.99 14.72
N ASN A 109 10.99 1.86 13.43
CA ASN A 109 11.08 2.97 12.48
C ASN A 109 9.87 3.05 11.56
N LEU A 110 9.47 4.28 11.26
CA LEU A 110 8.54 4.68 10.21
C LEU A 110 9.33 5.52 9.20
N LYS A 111 9.22 5.18 7.92
CA LYS A 111 9.88 5.91 6.82
C LYS A 111 8.89 6.25 5.72
N MET A 112 8.87 7.50 5.26
CA MET A 112 8.07 7.92 4.11
C MET A 112 8.64 9.16 3.42
N HIS A 113 8.20 9.40 2.18
CA HIS A 113 8.47 10.63 1.45
C HIS A 113 7.16 11.40 1.28
N GLN A 114 7.12 12.66 1.71
CA GLN A 114 5.94 13.51 1.64
C GLN A 114 6.36 14.95 1.33
N TYR A 115 5.73 15.56 0.32
CA TYR A 115 6.01 16.95 -0.11
C TYR A 115 7.50 17.29 -0.31
N GLY A 116 8.29 16.35 -0.84
CA GLY A 116 9.74 16.53 -1.04
C GLY A 116 10.60 16.26 0.21
N HIS A 117 9.99 16.05 1.38
CA HIS A 117 10.68 15.70 2.62
C HIS A 117 10.77 14.19 2.81
N TYR A 118 11.91 13.73 3.31
CA TYR A 118 12.08 12.36 3.79
C TYR A 118 11.88 12.32 5.31
N LEU A 119 10.84 11.62 5.75
CA LEU A 119 10.55 11.43 7.16
C LEU A 119 11.12 10.09 7.61
N HIS A 120 11.91 10.13 8.68
CA HIS A 120 12.36 8.95 9.41
C HIS A 120 12.06 9.15 10.89
N LEU A 121 10.97 8.52 11.34
CA LEU A 121 10.50 8.59 12.72
C LEU A 121 10.72 7.25 13.41
N THR A 122 10.70 7.27 14.74
CA THR A 122 11.01 6.12 15.58
C THR A 122 10.00 5.94 16.71
N LYS A 123 9.94 4.71 17.22
CA LYS A 123 9.13 4.30 18.38
C LYS A 123 10.02 3.69 19.46
#